data_AF-A0A926IHD9-F1
#
_entry.id   AF-A0A926IHD9-F1
#
_cell.length_a   1.000
_cell.length_b   1.000
_cell.length_c   1.000
_cell.angle_alpha   90.00
_cell.angle_beta   90.00
_cell.angle_gamma   90.00
#
_symmetry.space_group_name_H-M   'P 1'
#
loop_
_entity.id
_entity.type
_entity.pdbx_description
1 polymer ?
#
loop_
_entity_poly.entity_id
_entity_poly.type
_entity_poly.pdbx_seq_one_letter_code
_entity_poly.pdbx_strand_id
1 'polypeptide(L)'
;MKKVLSLVLVAAMVLSMGVVSFAASADIDVTTTTPIDTMDDDGNTSIQLAAGKTLVADAQFGETYYIDVDDLVAAVKTAIDAYAGGGTSTIAADDLMDGDLFTFSTSKSTNGAIVKSVSREERIKLGTTRYNAIEIVLNDSTTTDEKKVEFTFSFKAKKDSADDNGSGDPQFLKNDKINFDVKLYVTNHEEVGTDTTMEAGDKFIFTPESNDKNEVIWTNASGDDIAKLAFEANDDADSFYAKLSTKYNTAIATKYGDPVGAEMYFWTFTGASTIDSTARATLTLYNPFDEEDDVDFANGFWYTVDADGVVSEVKNLTYVDTDEDGNDVDGFRVKTRTLGNYIFSDVELDLEEVNADAKDDGTTDADGKPIPNTGSSDMVNVAVVAAVVSLAAAGAVAFKKASK
;
A
#
# COMPACT_ATOMS: atom_id res chain seq x y z
N MET A 1 14.97 43.26 -65.99
CA MET A 1 13.72 42.68 -65.45
C MET A 1 13.74 41.17 -65.65
N LYS A 2 14.15 40.38 -64.64
CA LYS A 2 13.96 38.90 -64.58
C LYS A 2 14.50 38.23 -63.30
N LYS A 3 15.07 38.97 -62.33
CA LYS A 3 15.65 38.37 -61.10
C LYS A 3 15.15 38.94 -59.76
N VAL A 4 14.15 39.83 -59.75
CA VAL A 4 13.64 40.43 -58.49
C VAL A 4 12.19 40.03 -58.16
N LEU A 5 11.44 39.43 -59.10
CA LEU A 5 10.06 38.98 -58.82
C LEU A 5 9.97 37.57 -58.21
N SER A 6 11.03 36.75 -58.29
CA SER A 6 10.99 35.35 -57.83
C SER A 6 11.21 35.19 -56.32
N LEU A 7 11.73 36.20 -55.63
CA LEU A 7 12.08 36.10 -54.20
C LEU A 7 10.92 36.52 -53.28
N VAL A 8 10.00 37.35 -53.78
CA VAL A 8 8.79 37.75 -53.03
C VAL A 8 7.69 36.68 -53.11
N LEU A 9 7.65 35.89 -54.20
CA LEU A 9 6.66 34.81 -54.32
C LEU A 9 7.02 33.55 -53.51
N VAL A 10 8.30 33.31 -53.24
CA VAL A 10 8.76 32.19 -52.40
C VAL A 10 8.56 32.50 -50.91
N ALA A 11 8.70 33.77 -50.48
CA ALA A 11 8.38 34.17 -49.11
C ALA A 11 6.86 34.18 -48.80
N ALA A 12 6.01 34.39 -49.82
CA ALA A 12 4.55 34.36 -49.65
C ALA A 12 3.93 32.95 -49.73
N MET A 13 4.64 31.97 -50.31
CA MET A 13 4.17 30.57 -50.38
C MET A 13 4.52 29.73 -49.14
N VAL A 14 5.49 30.16 -48.32
CA VAL A 14 5.75 29.54 -47.00
C VAL A 14 4.76 30.03 -45.93
N LEU A 15 4.03 31.12 -46.19
CA LEU A 15 3.01 31.68 -45.29
C LEU A 15 1.56 31.34 -45.69
N SER A 16 1.33 30.52 -46.73
CA SER A 16 -0.03 30.17 -47.18
C SER A 16 -0.28 28.68 -47.39
N MET A 17 0.64 27.82 -46.99
CA MET A 17 0.25 26.45 -46.65
C MET A 17 -0.41 26.49 -45.28
N GLY A 18 -1.71 26.79 -45.28
CA GLY A 18 -2.64 26.23 -44.30
C GLY A 18 -2.59 24.72 -44.44
N VAL A 19 -1.51 24.13 -43.96
CA VAL A 19 -1.57 22.77 -43.47
C VAL A 19 -2.47 22.93 -42.26
N VAL A 20 -3.75 22.58 -42.42
CA VAL A 20 -4.44 21.89 -41.34
C VAL A 20 -3.65 20.59 -41.12
N SER A 21 -2.43 20.71 -40.57
CA SER A 21 -1.85 19.61 -39.84
C SER A 21 -2.88 19.40 -38.75
N PHE A 22 -3.59 18.27 -38.82
CA PHE A 22 -4.16 17.69 -37.63
C PHE A 22 -3.02 17.73 -36.61
N ALA A 23 -3.02 18.72 -35.71
CA ALA A 23 -1.98 18.85 -34.74
C ALA A 23 -2.03 17.54 -33.96
N ALA A 24 -0.93 16.79 -34.01
CA ALA A 24 -0.81 15.59 -33.22
C ALA A 24 -1.00 16.01 -31.76
N SER A 25 -1.76 15.22 -30.99
CA SER A 25 -1.90 15.43 -29.56
C SER A 25 -0.54 15.64 -28.92
N ALA A 26 -0.40 16.69 -28.12
CA ALA A 26 0.82 17.02 -27.41
C ALA A 26 0.77 16.58 -25.95
N ASP A 27 1.95 16.30 -25.40
CA ASP A 27 2.18 16.14 -23.98
C ASP A 27 2.67 17.48 -23.41
N ILE A 28 1.88 18.07 -22.52
CA ILE A 28 2.15 19.30 -21.78
C ILE A 28 2.64 18.89 -20.40
N ASP A 29 3.96 18.79 -20.23
CA ASP A 29 4.57 18.42 -18.96
C ASP A 29 4.51 19.61 -17.98
N VAL A 30 3.91 19.40 -16.81
CA VAL A 30 3.84 20.42 -15.76
C VAL A 30 5.14 20.46 -14.97
N THR A 31 5.62 21.67 -14.70
CA THR A 31 6.72 21.92 -13.74
C THR A 31 6.18 22.79 -12.63
N THR A 32 6.21 22.30 -11.41
CA THR A 32 5.81 23.07 -10.23
C THR A 32 6.98 23.91 -9.73
N THR A 33 6.70 25.13 -9.30
CA THR A 33 7.72 26.05 -8.75
C THR A 33 7.65 26.16 -7.22
N THR A 34 6.58 25.65 -6.63
CA THR A 34 6.35 25.56 -5.19
C THR A 34 6.08 24.09 -4.83
N PRO A 35 6.49 23.65 -3.63
CA PRO A 35 6.09 22.34 -3.14
C PRO A 35 4.56 22.23 -3.04
N ILE A 36 4.05 20.99 -3.06
CA ILE A 36 2.63 20.68 -2.87
C ILE A 36 2.51 19.87 -1.59
N ASP A 37 1.69 20.34 -0.67
CA ASP A 37 1.36 19.59 0.54
C ASP A 37 0.23 18.61 0.22
N THR A 38 0.41 17.35 0.58
CA THR A 38 -0.66 16.35 0.49
C THR A 38 -1.41 16.26 1.81
N MET A 39 -2.60 15.67 1.77
CA MET A 39 -3.44 15.41 2.94
C MET A 39 -3.63 13.92 3.17
N ASP A 40 -3.95 13.53 4.40
CA ASP A 40 -4.48 12.22 4.78
C ASP A 40 -6.03 12.21 4.79
N ASP A 41 -6.62 11.09 5.18
CA ASP A 41 -8.08 10.92 5.30
C ASP A 41 -8.72 11.88 6.34
N ASP A 42 -7.94 12.31 7.34
CA ASP A 42 -8.36 13.25 8.37
C ASP A 42 -8.21 14.72 7.93
N GLY A 43 -7.70 14.95 6.72
CA GLY A 43 -7.46 16.28 6.16
C GLY A 43 -6.27 17.00 6.78
N ASN A 44 -5.41 16.29 7.52
CA ASN A 44 -4.16 16.83 8.03
C ASN A 44 -3.08 16.73 6.94
N THR A 45 -2.09 17.61 7.00
CA THR A 45 -0.93 17.53 6.12
C THR A 45 -0.18 16.21 6.35
N SER A 46 0.06 15.46 5.27
CA SER A 46 0.72 14.17 5.31
C SER A 46 2.18 14.25 4.82
N ILE A 47 2.42 14.19 3.51
CA ILE A 47 3.75 14.37 2.90
C ILE A 47 3.81 15.62 2.03
N GLN A 48 5.02 16.16 1.83
CA GLN A 48 5.25 17.28 0.92
C GLN A 48 5.95 16.80 -0.36
N LEU A 49 5.32 17.05 -1.50
CA LEU A 49 5.88 16.81 -2.82
C LEU A 49 6.79 17.98 -3.21
N ALA A 50 8.08 17.72 -3.36
CA ALA A 50 9.06 18.71 -3.76
C ALA A 50 8.77 19.28 -5.15
N ALA A 51 8.99 20.58 -5.31
CA ALA A 51 8.77 21.30 -6.56
C ALA A 51 9.71 20.83 -7.67
N GLY A 52 9.22 20.79 -8.91
CA GLY A 52 10.05 20.53 -10.08
C GLY A 52 9.28 19.96 -11.25
N LYS A 53 10.02 19.48 -12.26
CA LYS A 53 9.43 18.75 -13.40
C LYS A 53 8.87 17.39 -12.97
N THR A 54 9.47 16.79 -11.95
CA THR A 54 8.96 15.60 -11.29
C THR A 54 8.73 15.95 -9.84
N LEU A 55 7.53 15.67 -9.35
CA LEU A 55 7.17 15.76 -7.94
C LEU A 55 7.85 14.62 -7.20
N VAL A 56 8.59 14.92 -6.13
CA VAL A 56 9.37 13.93 -5.39
C VAL A 56 9.03 13.99 -3.91
N ALA A 57 8.78 12.84 -3.28
CA ALA A 57 8.62 12.73 -1.83
C ALA A 57 9.03 11.34 -1.32
N ASP A 58 9.26 11.27 -0.01
CA ASP A 58 9.29 10.02 0.72
C ASP A 58 7.86 9.68 1.16
N ALA A 59 7.48 8.42 1.07
CA ALA A 59 6.13 7.96 1.35
C ALA A 59 6.14 6.60 2.06
N GLN A 60 4.98 6.18 2.55
CA GLN A 60 4.82 4.95 3.30
C GLN A 60 3.95 3.93 2.56
N PHE A 61 4.30 2.64 2.66
CA PHE A 61 3.48 1.57 2.12
C PHE A 61 2.09 1.57 2.74
N GLY A 62 1.07 1.24 1.94
CA GLY A 62 -0.32 1.13 2.41
C GLY A 62 -1.02 2.45 2.77
N GLU A 63 -0.35 3.59 2.60
CA GLU A 63 -0.94 4.90 2.87
C GLU A 63 -1.70 5.47 1.65
N THR A 64 -2.60 6.41 1.95
CA THR A 64 -3.33 7.20 0.97
C THR A 64 -2.93 8.67 1.11
N TYR A 65 -2.68 9.33 -0.02
CA TYR A 65 -2.33 10.74 -0.09
C TYR A 65 -3.27 11.48 -1.02
N TYR A 66 -3.75 12.63 -0.59
CA TYR A 66 -4.60 13.50 -1.40
C TYR A 66 -3.88 14.78 -1.78
N ILE A 67 -3.90 15.13 -3.06
CA ILE A 67 -3.45 16.45 -3.53
C ILE A 67 -4.70 17.29 -3.79
N ASP A 68 -4.80 18.48 -3.19
CA ASP A 68 -5.83 19.44 -3.57
C ASP A 68 -5.61 19.87 -5.03
N VAL A 69 -6.66 19.76 -5.85
CA VAL A 69 -6.58 20.17 -7.26
C VAL A 69 -6.38 21.67 -7.38
N ASP A 70 -6.83 22.47 -6.41
CA ASP A 70 -6.57 23.92 -6.38
C ASP A 70 -5.06 24.24 -6.34
N ASP A 71 -4.25 23.42 -5.65
CA ASP A 71 -2.79 23.60 -5.57
C ASP A 71 -2.08 23.31 -6.90
N LEU A 72 -2.72 22.59 -7.82
CA LEU A 72 -2.17 22.28 -9.14
C LEU A 72 -2.39 23.41 -10.15
N VAL A 73 -3.45 24.20 -9.98
CA VAL A 73 -3.98 25.12 -11.01
C VAL A 73 -2.93 26.12 -11.50
N ALA A 74 -2.15 26.72 -10.59
CA ALA A 74 -1.14 27.71 -10.96
C ALA A 74 -0.03 27.14 -11.86
N ALA A 75 0.41 25.92 -11.56
CA ALA A 75 1.42 25.22 -12.35
C ALA A 75 0.85 24.76 -13.71
N VAL A 76 -0.40 24.29 -13.74
CA VAL A 76 -1.10 23.94 -14.99
C VAL A 76 -1.22 25.14 -15.91
N LYS A 77 -1.69 26.30 -15.40
CA LYS A 77 -1.78 27.54 -16.19
C LYS A 77 -0.44 27.91 -16.81
N THR A 78 0.62 27.88 -16.01
CA THR A 78 1.98 28.20 -16.44
C THR A 78 2.45 27.26 -17.56
N ALA A 79 2.17 25.96 -17.44
CA ALA A 79 2.55 24.97 -18.44
C ALA A 79 1.78 25.15 -19.77
N ILE A 80 0.46 25.41 -19.71
CA ILE A 80 -0.37 25.68 -20.88
C ILE A 80 0.09 26.95 -21.60
N ASP A 81 0.34 28.04 -20.85
CA ASP A 81 0.77 29.31 -21.44
C ASP A 81 2.14 29.20 -22.13
N ALA A 82 3.06 28.44 -21.53
CA ALA A 82 4.36 28.14 -22.12
C ALA A 82 4.23 27.28 -23.40
N TYR A 83 3.32 26.30 -23.41
CA TYR A 83 3.06 25.44 -24.56
C TYR A 83 2.42 26.20 -25.74
N ALA A 84 1.39 27.01 -25.46
CA ALA A 84 0.67 27.79 -26.47
C ALA A 84 1.53 28.88 -27.14
N GLY A 85 2.68 29.22 -26.53
CA GLY A 85 3.59 30.26 -27.04
C GLY A 85 3.05 31.69 -26.86
N GLY A 86 2.04 31.88 -26.00
CA GLY A 86 1.38 33.15 -25.70
C GLY A 86 -0.07 32.96 -25.21
N GLY A 87 -0.62 33.99 -24.56
CA GLY A 87 -1.95 33.94 -23.92
C GLY A 87 -1.86 33.82 -22.39
N THR A 88 -3.02 33.83 -21.73
CA THR A 88 -3.12 33.63 -20.27
C THR A 88 -4.25 32.66 -20.01
N SER A 89 -3.91 31.48 -19.50
CA SER A 89 -4.89 30.43 -19.29
C SER A 89 -5.82 30.77 -18.14
N THR A 90 -7.11 30.57 -18.37
CA THR A 90 -8.17 30.80 -17.39
C THR A 90 -8.58 29.51 -16.67
N ILE A 91 -7.93 28.38 -16.95
CA ILE A 91 -8.31 27.07 -16.40
C ILE A 91 -8.37 27.11 -14.87
N ALA A 92 -9.47 26.63 -14.30
CA ALA A 92 -9.71 26.54 -12.86
C ALA A 92 -9.68 25.08 -12.39
N ALA A 93 -9.68 24.86 -11.08
CA ALA A 93 -9.78 23.52 -10.52
C ALA A 93 -11.06 22.82 -10.99
N ASP A 94 -12.20 23.52 -10.98
CA ASP A 94 -13.47 22.99 -11.46
C ASP A 94 -13.39 22.49 -12.91
N ASP A 95 -12.60 23.14 -13.78
CA ASP A 95 -12.43 22.70 -15.17
C ASP A 95 -11.66 21.37 -15.23
N LEU A 96 -10.61 21.21 -14.42
CA LEU A 96 -9.84 19.96 -14.31
C LEU A 96 -10.69 18.80 -13.74
N MET A 97 -11.69 19.14 -12.94
CA MET A 97 -12.68 18.22 -12.39
C MET A 97 -13.83 17.94 -13.36
N ASP A 98 -14.06 18.76 -14.38
CA ASP A 98 -15.14 18.53 -15.32
C ASP A 98 -14.83 17.31 -16.21
N GLY A 99 -15.63 16.26 -16.05
CA GLY A 99 -15.56 15.04 -16.84
C GLY A 99 -15.91 15.25 -18.32
N ASP A 100 -16.61 16.30 -18.70
CA ASP A 100 -16.91 16.65 -20.09
C ASP A 100 -15.76 17.41 -20.76
N LEU A 101 -14.88 18.05 -19.97
CA LEU A 101 -13.68 18.74 -20.45
C LEU A 101 -12.45 17.84 -20.45
N PHE A 102 -12.24 17.05 -19.39
CA PHE A 102 -11.04 16.22 -19.24
C PHE A 102 -11.37 14.76 -18.92
N THR A 103 -10.53 13.87 -19.44
CA THR A 103 -10.43 12.49 -18.95
C THR A 103 -9.23 12.41 -18.02
N PHE A 104 -9.40 11.83 -16.84
CA PHE A 104 -8.28 11.52 -15.95
C PHE A 104 -7.68 10.15 -16.30
N SER A 105 -6.35 10.04 -16.28
CA SER A 105 -5.65 8.78 -16.51
C SER A 105 -4.33 8.72 -15.77
N THR A 106 -3.84 7.49 -15.54
CA THR A 106 -2.58 7.25 -14.86
C THR A 106 -1.75 6.24 -15.64
N SER A 107 -0.46 6.52 -15.78
CA SER A 107 0.53 5.61 -16.35
C SER A 107 1.56 5.27 -15.27
N LYS A 108 1.59 3.99 -14.85
CA LYS A 108 2.51 3.50 -13.83
C LYS A 108 3.76 2.95 -14.49
N SER A 109 4.93 3.22 -13.92
CA SER A 109 6.22 2.80 -14.49
C SER A 109 7.04 1.98 -13.48
N THR A 110 8.12 2.52 -12.92
CA THR A 110 8.95 1.84 -11.94
C THR A 110 8.14 1.44 -10.71
N ASN A 111 8.18 0.15 -10.36
CA ASN A 111 7.43 -0.44 -9.25
C ASN A 111 5.94 -0.07 -9.23
N GLY A 112 5.32 0.05 -10.40
CA GLY A 112 3.92 0.47 -10.54
C GLY A 112 2.89 -0.38 -9.79
N ALA A 113 3.20 -1.63 -9.44
CA ALA A 113 2.33 -2.47 -8.62
C ALA A 113 2.17 -1.95 -7.17
N ILE A 114 3.10 -1.13 -6.67
CA ILE A 114 2.99 -0.47 -5.36
C ILE A 114 1.91 0.61 -5.39
N VAL A 115 1.70 1.26 -6.54
CA VAL A 115 0.58 2.20 -6.70
C VAL A 115 -0.69 1.38 -6.88
N LYS A 116 -1.56 1.34 -5.88
CA LYS A 116 -2.85 0.64 -5.96
C LYS A 116 -3.76 1.37 -6.94
N SER A 117 -4.04 2.64 -6.68
CA SER A 117 -4.84 3.52 -7.53
C SER A 117 -4.28 4.93 -7.51
N VAL A 118 -4.55 5.65 -8.60
CA VAL A 118 -4.53 7.11 -8.61
C VAL A 118 -5.82 7.53 -9.29
N SER A 119 -6.65 8.29 -8.59
CA SER A 119 -7.97 8.70 -9.07
C SER A 119 -8.21 10.18 -8.79
N ARG A 120 -9.22 10.69 -9.47
CA ARG A 120 -9.71 12.05 -9.30
C ARG A 120 -11.02 11.96 -8.52
N GLU A 121 -11.04 12.54 -7.33
CA GLU A 121 -12.16 12.47 -6.40
C GLU A 121 -12.85 13.84 -6.28
N GLU A 122 -14.15 13.88 -6.59
CA GLU A 122 -14.95 15.10 -6.54
C GLU A 122 -15.62 15.27 -5.18
N ARG A 123 -15.39 16.43 -4.55
CA ARG A 123 -16.01 16.81 -3.26
C ARG A 123 -15.82 15.75 -2.17
N ILE A 124 -14.69 15.04 -2.18
CA ILE A 124 -14.30 14.09 -1.14
C ILE A 124 -14.19 14.80 0.20
N LYS A 125 -14.65 14.16 1.27
CA LYS A 125 -14.61 14.73 2.61
C LYS A 125 -13.34 14.25 3.30
N LEU A 126 -12.39 15.16 3.54
CA LEU A 126 -11.17 14.90 4.29
C LEU A 126 -11.29 15.67 5.61
N GLY A 127 -11.28 14.93 6.72
CA GLY A 127 -11.63 15.46 8.04
C GLY A 127 -13.03 16.11 8.06
N THR A 128 -13.06 17.45 8.14
CA THR A 128 -14.30 18.24 8.17
C THR A 128 -14.59 19.03 6.89
N THR A 129 -13.62 19.10 5.98
CA THR A 129 -13.68 19.93 4.75
C THR A 129 -13.91 19.04 3.52
N ARG A 130 -14.46 19.61 2.44
CA ARG A 130 -14.62 18.93 1.16
C ARG A 130 -13.65 19.49 0.13
N TYR A 131 -12.97 18.59 -0.57
CA TYR A 131 -11.96 18.91 -1.57
C TYR A 131 -12.29 18.28 -2.92
N ASN A 132 -11.81 18.89 -3.97
CA ASN A 132 -11.59 18.22 -5.24
C ASN A 132 -10.14 17.76 -5.23
N ALA A 133 -9.91 16.45 -5.23
CA ALA A 133 -8.59 15.91 -4.93
C ALA A 133 -8.11 14.91 -5.98
N ILE A 134 -6.79 14.77 -6.09
CA ILE A 134 -6.17 13.59 -6.66
C ILE A 134 -5.83 12.65 -5.50
N GLU A 135 -6.50 11.50 -5.44
CA GLU A 135 -6.24 10.43 -4.48
C GLU A 135 -5.14 9.53 -5.03
N ILE A 136 -4.12 9.26 -4.22
CA ILE A 136 -3.01 8.34 -4.51
C ILE A 136 -3.02 7.28 -3.41
N VAL A 137 -3.34 6.04 -3.75
CA VAL A 137 -3.37 4.92 -2.79
C VAL A 137 -2.19 3.99 -3.07
N LEU A 138 -1.38 3.71 -2.05
CA LEU A 138 -0.29 2.75 -2.11
C LEU A 138 -0.72 1.40 -1.51
N ASN A 139 -0.18 0.30 -2.06
CA ASN A 139 -0.37 -1.04 -1.50
C ASN A 139 0.52 -1.24 -0.28
N ASP A 140 0.07 -2.08 0.66
CA ASP A 140 0.92 -2.56 1.75
C ASP A 140 2.08 -3.42 1.23
N SER A 141 3.14 -3.51 2.03
CA SER A 141 4.27 -4.41 1.78
C SER A 141 4.94 -4.79 3.10
N THR A 142 5.43 -6.02 3.20
CA THR A 142 6.23 -6.49 4.35
C THR A 142 7.73 -6.38 4.10
N THR A 143 8.14 -5.72 3.01
CA THR A 143 9.56 -5.52 2.69
C THR A 143 10.19 -4.55 3.69
N THR A 144 11.47 -4.79 3.98
CA THR A 144 12.32 -3.88 4.76
C THR A 144 13.08 -2.90 3.87
N ASP A 145 13.05 -3.09 2.55
CA ASP A 145 13.75 -2.23 1.61
C ASP A 145 12.88 -1.05 1.18
N GLU A 146 13.51 0.11 1.05
CA GLU A 146 12.94 1.23 0.29
C GLU A 146 12.76 0.86 -1.19
N LYS A 147 11.63 1.26 -1.77
CA LYS A 147 11.32 1.10 -3.20
C LYS A 147 11.07 2.46 -3.84
N LYS A 148 11.83 2.75 -4.91
CA LYS A 148 11.52 3.86 -5.82
C LYS A 148 10.27 3.53 -6.65
N VAL A 149 9.27 4.37 -6.61
CA VAL A 149 8.01 4.26 -7.38
C VAL A 149 7.90 5.45 -8.31
N GLU A 150 7.55 5.21 -9.58
CA GLU A 150 7.37 6.29 -10.57
C GLU A 150 6.05 6.10 -11.32
N PHE A 151 5.23 7.14 -11.38
CA PHE A 151 4.00 7.18 -12.17
C PHE A 151 3.71 8.59 -12.66
N THR A 152 2.89 8.69 -13.70
CA THR A 152 2.39 9.95 -14.26
C THR A 152 0.88 9.95 -14.17
N PHE A 153 0.28 11.02 -13.65
CA PHE A 153 -1.15 11.26 -13.82
C PHE A 153 -1.39 12.38 -14.82
N SER A 154 -2.48 12.27 -15.58
CA SER A 154 -2.72 13.14 -16.73
C SER A 154 -4.18 13.57 -16.83
N PHE A 155 -4.39 14.86 -17.12
CA PHE A 155 -5.67 15.39 -17.60
C PHE A 155 -5.63 15.46 -19.12
N LYS A 156 -6.38 14.58 -19.78
CA LYS A 156 -6.48 14.53 -21.24
C LYS A 156 -7.68 15.34 -21.72
N ALA A 157 -7.43 16.39 -22.49
CA ALA A 157 -8.47 17.25 -23.04
C ALA A 157 -9.42 16.48 -23.97
N LYS A 158 -10.74 16.64 -23.77
CA LYS A 158 -11.79 16.08 -24.63
C LYS A 158 -12.23 17.02 -25.75
N LYS A 159 -11.92 18.31 -25.62
CA LYS A 159 -12.28 19.40 -26.52
C LYS A 159 -11.11 20.36 -26.66
N ASP A 160 -11.14 21.21 -27.67
CA ASP A 160 -10.18 22.31 -27.78
C ASP A 160 -10.55 23.39 -26.76
N SER A 161 -9.58 24.11 -26.20
CA SER A 161 -9.87 25.13 -25.19
C SER A 161 -10.69 26.31 -25.73
N ALA A 162 -10.72 26.51 -27.05
CA ALA A 162 -11.54 27.52 -27.72
C ALA A 162 -13.02 27.11 -27.87
N ASP A 163 -13.32 25.81 -27.79
CA ASP A 163 -14.69 25.30 -27.87
C ASP A 163 -15.53 25.70 -26.65
N ASP A 164 -14.88 26.10 -25.56
CA ASP A 164 -15.52 26.47 -24.30
C ASP A 164 -15.78 27.98 -24.16
N ASN A 165 -15.06 28.83 -24.92
CA ASN A 165 -15.09 30.29 -24.72
C ASN A 165 -15.18 31.17 -25.98
N GLY A 166 -15.44 30.62 -27.16
CA GLY A 166 -15.88 31.41 -28.32
C GLY A 166 -14.91 32.50 -28.79
N SER A 167 -14.22 32.23 -29.91
CA SER A 167 -13.40 33.18 -30.69
C SER A 167 -12.08 33.60 -30.03
N GLY A 168 -11.17 32.63 -29.89
CA GLY A 168 -9.73 32.81 -29.71
C GLY A 168 -8.99 31.59 -30.26
N ASP A 169 -7.68 31.70 -30.50
CA ASP A 169 -6.86 30.53 -30.81
C ASP A 169 -6.82 29.60 -29.58
N PRO A 170 -7.07 28.28 -29.72
CA PRO A 170 -7.05 27.36 -28.59
C PRO A 170 -5.65 27.27 -27.97
N GLN A 171 -5.59 27.31 -26.64
CA GLN A 171 -4.35 27.16 -25.85
C GLN A 171 -3.95 25.69 -25.68
N PHE A 172 -4.92 24.79 -25.72
CA PHE A 172 -4.71 23.35 -25.83
C PHE A 172 -5.77 22.76 -26.77
N LEU A 173 -5.39 21.69 -27.43
CA LEU A 173 -6.23 20.98 -28.39
C LEU A 173 -6.78 19.71 -27.78
N LYS A 174 -7.86 19.22 -28.38
CA LYS A 174 -8.43 17.92 -28.07
C LYS A 174 -7.36 16.83 -28.17
N ASN A 175 -7.34 15.98 -27.14
CA ASN A 175 -6.38 14.91 -26.89
C ASN A 175 -5.02 15.35 -26.33
N ASP A 176 -4.72 16.64 -26.21
CA ASP A 176 -3.55 17.07 -25.46
C ASP A 176 -3.64 16.57 -24.02
N LYS A 177 -2.49 16.25 -23.44
CA LYS A 177 -2.39 15.73 -22.08
C LYS A 177 -1.58 16.66 -21.22
N ILE A 178 -2.16 17.11 -20.12
CA ILE A 178 -1.45 17.84 -19.08
C ILE A 178 -0.92 16.79 -18.11
N ASN A 179 0.40 16.62 -18.03
CA ASN A 179 1.07 15.52 -17.34
C ASN A 179 1.76 16.00 -16.06
N PHE A 180 1.61 15.23 -14.99
CA PHE A 180 2.35 15.36 -13.75
C PHE A 180 3.14 14.09 -13.48
N ASP A 181 4.46 14.20 -13.51
CA ASP A 181 5.35 13.09 -13.15
C ASP A 181 5.57 13.06 -11.65
N VAL A 182 5.37 11.90 -11.04
CA VAL A 182 5.53 11.66 -9.60
C VAL A 182 6.57 10.56 -9.38
N LYS A 183 7.47 10.80 -8.43
CA LYS A 183 8.44 9.83 -7.92
C LYS A 183 8.33 9.77 -6.41
N LEU A 184 8.08 8.58 -5.88
CA LEU A 184 8.04 8.34 -4.44
C LEU A 184 9.17 7.39 -4.04
N TYR A 185 9.83 7.66 -2.92
CA TYR A 185 10.66 6.68 -2.22
C TYR A 185 9.82 6.08 -1.10
N VAL A 186 9.37 4.84 -1.29
CA VAL A 186 8.35 4.21 -0.45
C VAL A 186 9.02 3.20 0.48
N THR A 187 8.84 3.38 1.79
CA THR A 187 9.31 2.45 2.84
C THR A 187 8.19 2.19 3.86
N ASN A 188 8.34 1.22 4.76
CA ASN A 188 7.47 1.18 5.94
C ASN A 188 8.02 2.15 6.99
N HIS A 189 7.17 2.59 7.91
CA HIS A 189 7.64 3.29 9.11
C HIS A 189 8.74 2.46 9.80
N GLU A 190 9.81 3.11 10.26
CA GLU A 190 10.99 2.44 10.80
C GLU A 190 11.28 2.90 12.23
N GLU A 191 11.43 1.92 13.12
CA GLU A 191 11.85 2.09 14.51
C GLU A 191 13.26 1.52 14.68
N VAL A 192 14.19 2.34 15.16
CA VAL A 192 15.61 1.99 15.28
C VAL A 192 16.05 2.14 16.73
N GLY A 193 16.65 1.10 17.30
CA GLY A 193 17.19 1.15 18.65
C GLY A 193 17.11 -0.19 19.37
N THR A 194 17.27 -0.16 20.69
CA THR A 194 17.14 -1.33 21.56
C THR A 194 15.70 -1.62 21.96
N ASP A 195 14.81 -0.65 21.92
CA ASP A 195 13.42 -0.84 22.30
C ASP A 195 12.47 -0.01 21.44
N THR A 196 11.24 -0.51 21.29
CA THR A 196 10.12 0.25 20.75
C THR A 196 8.78 -0.29 21.29
N THR A 197 7.77 0.58 21.30
CA THR A 197 6.39 0.26 21.69
C THR A 197 5.45 0.74 20.61
N MET A 198 4.61 -0.16 20.09
CA MET A 198 3.68 0.11 18.99
C MET A 198 2.28 -0.43 19.32
N GLU A 199 1.22 0.20 18.81
CA GLU A 199 -0.13 -0.34 19.02
C GLU A 199 -0.37 -1.54 18.07
N ALA A 200 -1.12 -2.54 18.50
CA ALA A 200 -1.55 -3.60 17.59
C ALA A 200 -2.40 -3.03 16.44
N GLY A 201 -1.96 -3.32 15.22
CA GLY A 201 -2.49 -2.74 13.99
C GLY A 201 -1.41 -1.96 13.23
N ASP A 202 -0.46 -1.37 13.95
CA ASP A 202 0.62 -0.58 13.38
C ASP A 202 1.54 -1.44 12.51
N LYS A 203 1.92 -0.87 11.37
CA LYS A 203 2.85 -1.45 10.41
C LYS A 203 4.19 -0.74 10.53
N PHE A 204 5.23 -1.48 10.85
CA PHE A 204 6.57 -0.92 10.98
C PHE A 204 7.65 -1.96 10.73
N ILE A 205 8.85 -1.46 10.45
CA ILE A 205 10.11 -2.18 10.45
C ILE A 205 10.79 -1.87 11.78
N PHE A 206 11.31 -2.89 12.45
CA PHE A 206 12.21 -2.72 13.57
C PHE A 206 13.64 -3.03 13.13
N THR A 207 14.55 -2.08 13.37
CA THR A 207 15.99 -2.21 13.13
C THR A 207 16.71 -2.29 14.47
N PRO A 208 17.07 -3.51 14.92
CA PRO A 208 17.66 -3.73 16.24
C PRO A 208 19.09 -3.21 16.35
N GLU A 209 19.51 -2.89 17.57
CA GLU A 209 20.92 -2.65 17.89
C GLU A 209 21.68 -3.98 17.94
N SER A 210 22.69 -4.11 17.07
CA SER A 210 23.51 -5.32 16.94
C SER A 210 24.36 -5.58 18.20
N ASN A 211 24.52 -6.86 18.57
CA ASN A 211 25.19 -7.30 19.80
C ASN A 211 24.60 -6.78 21.11
N ASP A 212 23.34 -6.32 21.11
CA ASP A 212 22.65 -5.88 22.32
C ASP A 212 21.31 -6.61 22.51
N LYS A 213 20.73 -6.44 23.70
CA LYS A 213 19.37 -6.83 24.02
C LYS A 213 18.40 -5.84 23.38
N ASN A 214 17.42 -6.41 22.71
CA ASN A 214 16.41 -5.69 21.97
C ASN A 214 15.01 -6.12 22.41
N GLU A 215 14.08 -5.17 22.45
CA GLU A 215 12.69 -5.38 22.87
C GLU A 215 11.71 -4.71 21.91
N VAL A 216 10.62 -5.41 21.57
CA VAL A 216 9.48 -4.83 20.86
C VAL A 216 8.24 -5.15 21.68
N ILE A 217 7.49 -4.12 22.07
CA ILE A 217 6.26 -4.25 22.85
C ILE A 217 5.09 -3.83 21.96
N TRP A 218 4.03 -4.65 21.96
CA TRP A 218 2.77 -4.30 21.34
C TRP A 218 1.72 -4.06 22.41
N THR A 219 0.99 -2.94 22.28
CA THR A 219 -0.11 -2.57 23.20
C THR A 219 -1.47 -2.66 22.54
N ASN A 220 -2.53 -2.75 23.34
CA ASN A 220 -3.89 -2.45 22.90
C ASN A 220 -4.11 -0.92 22.82
N ALA A 221 -5.30 -0.50 22.38
CA ALA A 221 -5.69 0.91 22.27
C ALA A 221 -5.83 1.63 23.64
N SER A 222 -5.96 0.88 24.74
CA SER A 222 -5.97 1.41 26.11
C SER A 222 -4.55 1.68 26.63
N GLY A 223 -3.53 1.12 25.98
CA GLY A 223 -2.12 1.20 26.35
C GLY A 223 -1.59 0.01 27.16
N ASP A 224 -2.38 -1.07 27.31
CA ASP A 224 -1.93 -2.28 28.02
C ASP A 224 -1.12 -3.18 27.08
N ASP A 225 -0.07 -3.79 27.62
CA ASP A 225 0.79 -4.72 26.87
C ASP A 225 0.01 -5.99 26.50
N ILE A 226 0.09 -6.38 25.23
CA ILE A 226 -0.57 -7.60 24.71
C ILE A 226 0.42 -8.60 24.11
N ALA A 227 1.61 -8.13 23.69
CA ALA A 227 2.72 -9.00 23.36
C ALA A 227 4.06 -8.29 23.59
N LYS A 228 5.11 -9.05 23.88
CA LYS A 228 6.49 -8.56 23.94
C LYS A 228 7.45 -9.54 23.30
N LEU A 229 8.30 -9.05 22.40
CA LEU A 229 9.43 -9.80 21.84
C LEU A 229 10.73 -9.29 22.47
N ALA A 230 11.48 -10.17 23.13
CA ALA A 230 12.79 -9.86 23.69
C ALA A 230 13.87 -10.79 23.14
N PHE A 231 14.97 -10.24 22.62
CA PHE A 231 16.04 -11.01 21.98
C PHE A 231 17.40 -10.33 22.10
N GLU A 232 18.47 -11.10 21.88
CA GLU A 232 19.83 -10.56 21.75
C GLU A 232 20.22 -10.66 20.27
N ALA A 233 20.44 -9.51 19.65
CA ALA A 233 20.66 -9.42 18.21
C ALA A 233 22.06 -9.90 17.82
N ASN A 234 22.23 -10.34 16.57
CA ASN A 234 23.54 -10.73 16.03
C ASN A 234 24.46 -9.51 15.80
N ASP A 235 25.68 -9.74 15.33
CA ASP A 235 26.72 -8.72 15.17
C ASP A 235 26.56 -7.79 13.96
N ASP A 236 25.59 -8.09 13.10
CA ASP A 236 25.14 -7.29 11.94
C ASP A 236 23.65 -7.60 11.72
N ALA A 237 22.82 -7.19 12.67
CA ALA A 237 21.45 -7.65 12.78
C ALA A 237 20.55 -7.05 11.69
N ASP A 238 19.87 -7.92 10.94
CA ASP A 238 18.90 -7.52 9.93
C ASP A 238 17.62 -6.92 10.55
N SER A 239 17.11 -5.86 9.92
CA SER A 239 15.78 -5.31 10.23
C SER A 239 14.67 -6.30 9.87
N PHE A 240 13.53 -6.22 10.55
CA PHE A 240 12.38 -7.07 10.26
C PHE A 240 11.05 -6.34 10.37
N TYR A 241 10.06 -6.79 9.59
CA TYR A 241 8.71 -6.23 9.63
C TYR A 241 7.92 -6.81 10.82
N ALA A 242 7.21 -5.95 11.56
CA ALA A 242 6.78 -6.26 12.93
C ALA A 242 5.31 -5.91 13.23
N LYS A 243 4.38 -6.15 12.30
CA LYS A 243 2.95 -5.90 12.53
C LYS A 243 2.25 -7.03 13.28
N LEU A 244 1.66 -6.71 14.43
CA LEU A 244 0.70 -7.56 15.15
C LEU A 244 -0.73 -7.08 14.87
N SER A 245 -1.67 -8.01 14.65
CA SER A 245 -3.10 -7.74 14.69
C SER A 245 -3.79 -8.66 15.69
N THR A 246 -4.71 -8.10 16.46
CA THR A 246 -5.59 -8.83 17.39
C THR A 246 -7.04 -8.92 16.90
N LYS A 247 -7.27 -8.62 15.62
CA LYS A 247 -8.61 -8.72 15.03
C LYS A 247 -9.12 -10.15 15.12
N TYR A 248 -10.33 -10.29 15.66
CA TYR A 248 -11.01 -11.57 15.80
C TYR A 248 -11.21 -12.23 14.42
N ASN A 249 -10.75 -13.47 14.28
CA ASN A 249 -10.91 -14.22 13.03
C ASN A 249 -12.20 -15.05 13.07
N THR A 250 -13.29 -14.45 12.58
CA THR A 250 -14.62 -15.10 12.56
C THR A 250 -14.62 -16.42 11.80
N ALA A 251 -13.84 -16.55 10.72
CA ALA A 251 -13.80 -17.78 9.95
C ALA A 251 -13.22 -18.95 10.76
N ILE A 252 -12.14 -18.70 11.52
CA ILE A 252 -11.56 -19.69 12.42
C ILE A 252 -12.50 -19.94 13.60
N ALA A 253 -13.01 -18.89 14.24
CA ALA A 253 -13.92 -19.03 15.38
C ALA A 253 -15.15 -19.86 15.03
N THR A 254 -15.84 -19.56 13.92
CA THR A 254 -17.01 -20.32 13.50
C THR A 254 -16.69 -21.77 13.13
N LYS A 255 -15.51 -22.01 12.56
CA LYS A 255 -15.13 -23.36 12.14
C LYS A 255 -14.68 -24.24 13.30
N TYR A 256 -13.90 -23.71 14.24
CA TYR A 256 -13.27 -24.50 15.29
C TYR A 256 -13.81 -24.19 16.70
N GLY A 257 -14.12 -22.94 17.01
CA GLY A 257 -14.53 -22.48 18.35
C GLY A 257 -16.03 -22.62 18.64
N ASP A 258 -16.90 -22.11 17.75
CA ASP A 258 -18.37 -22.16 17.90
C ASP A 258 -18.91 -23.57 18.21
N PRO A 259 -18.41 -24.66 17.59
CA PRO A 259 -18.90 -26.02 17.88
C PRO A 259 -18.70 -26.46 19.33
N VAL A 260 -17.67 -25.94 20.00
CA VAL A 260 -17.33 -26.26 21.40
C VAL A 260 -17.64 -25.11 22.35
N GLY A 261 -18.13 -23.98 21.85
CA GLY A 261 -18.45 -22.79 22.63
C GLY A 261 -17.22 -22.09 23.21
N ALA A 262 -16.10 -22.08 22.47
CA ALA A 262 -14.84 -21.50 22.94
C ALA A 262 -14.82 -19.97 22.88
N GLU A 263 -14.26 -19.36 23.92
CA GLU A 263 -13.76 -17.99 23.92
C GLU A 263 -12.32 -17.97 23.41
N MET A 264 -12.06 -17.13 22.40
CA MET A 264 -10.80 -17.16 21.65
C MET A 264 -10.16 -15.78 21.55
N TYR A 265 -8.84 -15.74 21.62
CA TYR A 265 -8.04 -14.54 21.35
C TYR A 265 -6.97 -14.81 20.30
N PHE A 266 -6.68 -13.81 19.45
CA PHE A 266 -5.83 -13.97 18.29
C PHE A 266 -4.64 -13.02 18.36
N TRP A 267 -3.43 -13.55 18.18
CA TRP A 267 -2.22 -12.78 17.88
C TRP A 267 -1.76 -13.15 16.48
N THR A 268 -2.05 -12.28 15.50
CA THR A 268 -1.71 -12.50 14.10
C THR A 268 -0.57 -11.60 13.68
N PHE A 269 0.64 -12.18 13.59
CA PHE A 269 1.81 -11.45 13.12
C PHE A 269 1.92 -11.54 11.60
N THR A 270 2.06 -10.40 10.94
CA THR A 270 2.13 -10.33 9.47
C THR A 270 3.58 -10.45 8.99
N GLY A 271 3.78 -11.19 7.90
CA GLY A 271 5.07 -11.29 7.20
C GLY A 271 5.90 -12.53 7.56
N ALA A 272 5.59 -13.21 8.66
CA ALA A 272 6.37 -14.34 9.16
C ALA A 272 7.87 -14.01 9.30
N SER A 273 8.17 -12.78 9.73
CA SER A 273 9.52 -12.22 9.71
C SER A 273 10.49 -13.03 10.57
N THR A 274 11.70 -13.25 10.05
CA THR A 274 12.77 -13.92 10.78
C THR A 274 13.48 -12.91 11.67
N ILE A 275 13.75 -13.32 12.92
CA ILE A 275 14.39 -12.49 13.93
C ILE A 275 15.88 -12.83 13.97
N ASP A 276 16.71 -11.87 13.59
CA ASP A 276 18.15 -12.06 13.55
C ASP A 276 18.76 -11.97 14.94
N SER A 277 19.05 -13.14 15.54
CA SER A 277 19.35 -13.25 16.96
C SER A 277 20.34 -14.38 17.26
N THR A 278 21.19 -14.16 18.28
CA THR A 278 22.23 -15.12 18.71
C THR A 278 21.60 -16.40 19.27
N ALA A 279 20.46 -16.24 19.96
CA ALA A 279 19.62 -17.31 20.48
C ALA A 279 18.16 -17.03 20.13
N ARG A 280 17.30 -18.06 20.19
CA ARG A 280 15.86 -17.88 19.95
C ARG A 280 15.32 -16.75 20.83
N ALA A 281 14.64 -15.80 20.18
CA ALA A 281 13.90 -14.73 20.82
C ALA A 281 12.84 -15.31 21.78
N THR A 282 12.53 -14.54 22.82
CA THR A 282 11.42 -14.82 23.74
C THR A 282 10.25 -13.97 23.31
N LEU A 283 9.17 -14.60 22.87
CA LEU A 283 7.90 -13.94 22.67
C LEU A 283 7.02 -14.22 23.89
N THR A 284 6.53 -13.18 24.53
CA THR A 284 5.52 -13.21 25.59
C THR A 284 4.19 -12.76 24.99
N LEU A 285 3.13 -13.52 25.23
CA LEU A 285 1.75 -13.18 24.91
C LEU A 285 1.02 -12.97 26.23
N TYR A 286 0.64 -11.73 26.50
CA TYR A 286 0.03 -11.33 27.78
C TYR A 286 -1.43 -11.74 27.84
N ASN A 287 -1.94 -11.96 29.05
CA ASN A 287 -3.34 -12.22 29.29
C ASN A 287 -4.18 -11.02 28.82
N PRO A 288 -5.03 -11.18 27.78
CA PRO A 288 -5.82 -10.08 27.26
C PRO A 288 -7.18 -9.91 27.97
N PHE A 289 -7.49 -10.78 28.94
CA PHE A 289 -8.76 -10.84 29.63
C PHE A 289 -8.70 -10.05 30.93
N ASP A 290 -9.79 -9.34 31.24
CA ASP A 290 -9.91 -8.61 32.50
C ASP A 290 -10.21 -9.59 33.64
N GLU A 291 -9.95 -9.20 34.90
CA GLU A 291 -10.30 -10.03 36.08
C GLU A 291 -11.80 -10.36 36.20
N GLU A 292 -12.66 -9.60 35.49
CA GLU A 292 -14.11 -9.84 35.45
C GLU A 292 -14.51 -10.92 34.44
N ASP A 293 -13.63 -11.28 33.51
CA ASP A 293 -13.85 -12.34 32.54
C ASP A 293 -13.70 -13.72 33.22
N ASP A 294 -14.62 -14.64 32.96
CA ASP A 294 -14.62 -15.99 33.54
C ASP A 294 -13.69 -16.94 32.73
N VAL A 295 -12.46 -16.48 32.45
CA VAL A 295 -11.47 -17.18 31.61
C VAL A 295 -10.24 -17.56 32.43
N ASP A 296 -9.97 -18.86 32.52
CA ASP A 296 -8.74 -19.38 33.13
C ASP A 296 -7.59 -19.38 32.10
N PHE A 297 -7.01 -18.20 31.87
CA PHE A 297 -5.96 -18.01 30.87
C PHE A 297 -4.78 -18.95 31.09
N ALA A 298 -4.33 -19.15 32.33
CA ALA A 298 -3.19 -19.99 32.68
C ALA A 298 -3.37 -21.48 32.31
N ASN A 299 -4.61 -21.96 32.20
CA ASN A 299 -4.92 -23.35 31.83
C ASN A 299 -5.56 -23.51 30.45
N GLY A 300 -5.60 -22.45 29.62
CA GLY A 300 -6.17 -22.54 28.28
C GLY A 300 -5.30 -23.28 27.26
N PHE A 301 -5.86 -23.40 26.06
CA PHE A 301 -5.34 -24.18 24.94
C PHE A 301 -4.79 -23.26 23.86
N TRP A 302 -3.67 -23.67 23.25
CA TRP A 302 -2.92 -22.84 22.32
C TRP A 302 -2.82 -23.47 20.94
N TYR A 303 -3.06 -22.64 19.93
CA TYR A 303 -3.07 -23.06 18.53
C TYR A 303 -2.33 -22.08 17.63
N THR A 304 -1.99 -22.54 16.44
CA THR A 304 -1.47 -21.73 15.34
C THR A 304 -2.24 -22.07 14.07
N VAL A 305 -2.21 -21.14 13.12
CA VAL A 305 -2.84 -21.32 11.81
C VAL A 305 -1.77 -21.21 10.72
N ASP A 306 -1.77 -22.18 9.81
CA ASP A 306 -0.88 -22.17 8.66
C ASP A 306 -1.41 -21.32 7.50
N ALA A 307 -0.67 -21.28 6.39
CA ALA A 307 -1.03 -20.49 5.21
C ALA A 307 -2.32 -20.96 4.52
N ASP A 308 -2.74 -22.20 4.75
CA ASP A 308 -3.95 -22.80 4.17
C ASP A 308 -5.16 -22.65 5.12
N GLY A 309 -4.98 -21.98 6.26
CA GLY A 309 -6.04 -21.79 7.26
C GLY A 309 -6.31 -23.01 8.14
N VAL A 310 -5.37 -23.97 8.16
CA VAL A 310 -5.47 -25.17 8.99
C VAL A 310 -4.95 -24.86 10.38
N VAL A 311 -5.75 -25.19 11.40
CA VAL A 311 -5.42 -24.95 12.81
C VAL A 311 -4.70 -26.18 13.38
N SER A 312 -3.60 -25.93 14.11
CA SER A 312 -2.80 -26.96 14.77
C SER A 312 -2.39 -26.53 16.18
N GLU A 313 -2.27 -27.49 17.09
CA GLU A 313 -1.93 -27.26 18.49
C GLU A 313 -0.47 -26.82 18.68
N VAL A 314 -0.23 -25.89 19.62
CA VAL A 314 1.11 -25.41 20.00
C VAL A 314 1.41 -25.81 21.45
N LYS A 315 2.41 -26.67 21.64
CA LYS A 315 2.72 -27.30 22.95
C LYS A 315 3.87 -26.66 23.71
N ASN A 316 4.60 -25.73 23.10
CA ASN A 316 5.87 -25.21 23.62
C ASN A 316 5.74 -23.79 24.20
N LEU A 317 4.52 -23.40 24.58
CA LEU A 317 4.31 -22.20 25.40
C LEU A 317 4.33 -22.58 26.89
N THR A 318 4.84 -21.66 27.70
CA THR A 318 4.89 -21.81 29.15
C THR A 318 4.28 -20.58 29.79
N TYR A 319 3.25 -20.76 30.62
CA TYR A 319 2.69 -19.68 31.43
C TYR A 319 3.70 -19.19 32.47
N VAL A 320 3.79 -17.87 32.64
CA VAL A 320 4.62 -17.19 33.61
C VAL A 320 3.78 -16.09 34.25
N ASP A 321 3.52 -16.25 35.54
CA ASP A 321 2.81 -15.27 36.37
C ASP A 321 3.73 -14.09 36.74
N THR A 322 4.89 -14.43 37.29
CA THR A 322 5.95 -13.47 37.67
C THR A 322 7.29 -13.96 37.15
N ASP A 323 8.13 -13.07 36.64
CA ASP A 323 9.46 -13.44 36.14
C ASP A 323 10.51 -13.65 37.25
N GLU A 324 11.72 -14.00 36.84
CA GLU A 324 12.86 -14.26 37.73
C GLU A 324 13.30 -13.02 38.53
N ASP A 325 12.95 -11.82 38.05
CA ASP A 325 13.27 -10.53 38.67
C ASP A 325 12.12 -10.02 39.56
N GLY A 326 11.00 -10.73 39.61
CA GLY A 326 9.83 -10.37 40.42
C GLY A 326 8.85 -9.42 39.71
N ASN A 327 8.98 -9.24 38.41
CA ASN A 327 8.03 -8.43 37.63
C ASN A 327 6.80 -9.26 37.28
N ASP A 328 5.64 -8.61 37.33
CA ASP A 328 4.39 -9.19 36.87
C ASP A 328 4.44 -9.42 35.36
N VAL A 329 4.06 -10.63 34.94
CA VAL A 329 4.10 -11.05 33.54
C VAL A 329 2.73 -11.48 33.07
N ASP A 330 1.95 -12.21 33.89
CA ASP A 330 0.65 -12.80 33.52
C ASP A 330 0.53 -13.15 32.03
N GLY A 331 1.36 -14.11 31.57
CA GLY A 331 1.55 -14.32 30.14
C GLY A 331 2.22 -15.63 29.76
N PHE A 332 1.99 -16.08 28.53
CA PHE A 332 2.65 -17.25 27.96
C PHE A 332 3.91 -16.88 27.21
N ARG A 333 5.01 -17.58 27.49
CA ARG A 333 6.30 -17.43 26.81
C ARG A 333 6.57 -18.55 25.83
N VAL A 334 7.10 -18.19 24.66
CA VAL A 334 7.58 -19.12 23.65
C VAL A 334 8.93 -18.68 23.09
N LYS A 335 9.84 -19.65 22.88
CA LYS A 335 11.12 -19.41 22.20
C LYS A 335 10.95 -19.56 20.69
N THR A 336 11.12 -18.49 19.94
CA THR A 336 10.89 -18.46 18.49
C THR A 336 12.06 -17.84 17.70
N ARG A 337 12.11 -18.14 16.39
CA ARG A 337 12.93 -17.42 15.40
C ARG A 337 12.10 -16.59 14.43
N THR A 338 10.79 -16.77 14.45
CA THR A 338 9.86 -16.14 13.52
C THR A 338 8.64 -15.64 14.28
N LEU A 339 8.13 -14.48 13.90
CA LEU A 339 6.83 -14.03 14.39
C LEU A 339 5.74 -14.80 13.64
N GLY A 340 5.06 -15.71 14.33
CA GLY A 340 4.00 -16.56 13.79
C GLY A 340 2.65 -16.25 14.44
N ASN A 341 1.60 -16.93 13.99
CA ASN A 341 0.25 -16.70 14.53
C ASN A 341 0.00 -17.57 15.76
N TYR A 342 -0.63 -16.99 16.79
CA TYR A 342 -1.02 -17.68 18.01
C TYR A 342 -2.48 -17.42 18.32
N ILE A 343 -3.17 -18.46 18.76
CA ILE A 343 -4.58 -18.44 19.08
C ILE A 343 -4.74 -19.07 20.46
N PHE A 344 -5.34 -18.33 21.37
CA PHE A 344 -5.80 -18.84 22.66
C PHE A 344 -7.24 -19.32 22.52
N SER A 345 -7.57 -20.38 23.27
CA SER A 345 -8.92 -20.91 23.45
C SER A 345 -9.07 -21.34 24.90
N ASP A 346 -10.17 -20.97 25.54
CA ASP A 346 -10.51 -21.41 26.90
C ASP A 346 -10.90 -22.92 26.97
N VAL A 347 -11.43 -23.45 25.86
CA VAL A 347 -11.82 -24.86 25.69
C VAL A 347 -10.97 -25.53 24.61
N GLU A 348 -10.70 -26.83 24.76
CA GLU A 348 -9.98 -27.63 23.76
C GLU A 348 -10.79 -27.72 22.45
N LEU A 349 -10.18 -27.30 21.34
CA LEU A 349 -10.77 -27.38 20.00
C LEU A 349 -10.70 -28.80 19.44
N ASP A 350 -11.76 -29.25 18.77
CA ASP A 350 -11.77 -30.53 18.06
C ASP A 350 -11.14 -30.41 16.66
N LEU A 351 -9.81 -30.51 16.61
CA LEU A 351 -9.06 -30.34 15.36
C LEU A 351 -9.20 -31.54 14.41
N GLU A 352 -9.39 -32.76 14.93
CA GLU A 352 -9.37 -33.97 14.10
C GLU A 352 -10.61 -34.04 13.20
N GLU A 353 -11.79 -33.80 13.77
CA GLU A 353 -13.05 -33.78 13.03
C GLU A 353 -13.06 -32.62 12.02
N VAL A 354 -12.70 -31.42 12.48
CA VAL A 354 -12.83 -30.19 11.69
C VAL A 354 -11.80 -30.11 10.55
N ASN A 355 -10.57 -30.63 10.74
CA ASN A 355 -9.57 -30.68 9.68
C ASN A 355 -9.81 -31.83 8.69
N ALA A 356 -10.55 -32.87 9.06
CA ALA A 356 -10.90 -33.96 8.15
C ALA A 356 -11.89 -33.49 7.07
N ASP A 357 -12.89 -32.69 7.45
CA ASP A 357 -13.86 -32.08 6.52
C ASP A 357 -13.19 -31.14 5.49
N ALA A 358 -12.07 -30.51 5.85
CA ALA A 358 -11.31 -29.66 4.92
C ALA A 358 -10.62 -30.46 3.79
N LYS A 359 -10.47 -31.78 3.93
CA LYS A 359 -9.87 -32.65 2.92
C LYS A 359 -10.89 -33.33 2.00
N ASP A 360 -12.19 -33.17 2.25
CA ASP A 360 -13.27 -33.84 1.52
C ASP A 360 -14.08 -32.90 0.59
N ASP A 361 -13.41 -31.97 -0.12
CA ASP A 361 -13.98 -31.34 -1.34
C ASP A 361 -13.75 -32.22 -2.59
N GLY A 362 -13.72 -33.54 -2.38
CA GLY A 362 -13.47 -34.53 -3.42
C GLY A 362 -14.73 -35.23 -3.88
N THR A 363 -15.82 -34.52 -4.18
CA THR A 363 -16.97 -35.21 -4.78
C THR A 363 -16.57 -35.73 -6.17
N THR A 364 -16.47 -37.05 -6.26
CA THR A 364 -16.28 -37.76 -7.52
C THR A 364 -17.63 -38.26 -8.01
N ASP A 365 -17.86 -38.20 -9.32
CA ASP A 365 -19.03 -38.84 -9.93
C ASP A 365 -18.97 -40.37 -9.77
N ALA A 366 -20.03 -41.06 -10.20
CA ALA A 366 -20.12 -42.52 -10.13
C ALA A 366 -19.01 -43.27 -10.92
N ASP A 367 -18.16 -42.54 -11.65
CA ASP A 367 -17.01 -43.03 -12.42
C ASP A 367 -15.64 -42.57 -11.85
N GLY A 368 -15.62 -41.94 -10.66
CA GLY A 368 -14.39 -41.55 -9.97
C GLY A 368 -13.73 -40.27 -10.50
N LYS A 369 -14.45 -39.46 -11.28
CA LYS A 369 -13.93 -38.19 -11.84
C LYS A 369 -14.38 -36.99 -10.98
N PRO A 370 -13.48 -36.04 -10.66
CA PRO A 370 -13.85 -34.87 -9.86
C PRO A 370 -14.91 -34.02 -10.56
N ILE A 371 -15.98 -33.67 -9.84
CA ILE A 371 -17.05 -32.78 -10.30
C ILE A 371 -16.58 -31.33 -10.08
N PRO A 372 -16.48 -30.48 -11.11
CA PRO A 372 -16.10 -29.09 -10.90
C PRO A 372 -17.19 -28.34 -10.14
N ASN A 373 -16.80 -27.69 -9.04
CA ASN A 373 -17.64 -26.87 -8.18
C ASN A 373 -18.24 -25.68 -8.98
N THR A 374 -19.55 -25.73 -9.25
CA THR A 374 -20.27 -24.62 -9.88
C THR A 374 -20.80 -23.67 -8.81
N GLY A 375 -19.95 -22.70 -8.43
CA GLY A 375 -20.34 -21.35 -8.05
C GLY A 375 -21.47 -21.21 -7.04
N SER A 376 -21.18 -21.43 -5.76
CA SER A 376 -21.78 -20.73 -4.62
C SER A 376 -20.94 -21.01 -3.37
N SER A 377 -19.81 -20.33 -3.23
CA SER A 377 -19.16 -20.22 -1.92
C SER A 377 -18.57 -18.83 -1.79
N ASP A 378 -19.21 -18.07 -0.92
CA ASP A 378 -18.87 -16.72 -0.51
C ASP A 378 -17.65 -16.81 0.43
N MET A 379 -16.51 -17.22 -0.10
CA MET A 379 -15.22 -17.18 0.60
C MET A 379 -14.48 -15.94 0.11
N VAL A 380 -14.80 -14.83 0.75
CA VAL A 380 -14.09 -13.56 0.61
C VAL A 380 -12.67 -13.77 1.13
N ASN A 381 -11.72 -13.94 0.20
CA ASN A 381 -10.27 -13.86 0.35
C ASN A 381 -9.73 -13.68 1.80
N VAL A 382 -9.39 -14.79 2.46
CA VAL A 382 -8.33 -14.82 3.46
C VAL A 382 -7.08 -15.36 2.78
N ALA A 383 -6.54 -14.57 1.86
CA ALA A 383 -5.20 -14.73 1.31
C ALA A 383 -4.49 -13.39 1.47
N VAL A 384 -4.18 -13.08 2.73
CA VAL A 384 -3.21 -12.04 3.05
C VAL A 384 -2.00 -12.78 3.63
N VAL A 385 -0.83 -12.48 3.07
CA VAL A 385 0.52 -12.90 3.49
C VAL A 385 1.02 -14.25 2.95
N ALA A 386 1.71 -14.21 1.80
CA ALA A 386 2.99 -14.90 1.51
C ALA A 386 3.27 -15.01 -0.02
N ALA A 387 3.14 -13.92 -0.78
CA ALA A 387 3.59 -13.91 -2.18
C ALA A 387 3.96 -12.50 -2.68
N VAL A 388 4.90 -11.85 -1.98
CA VAL A 388 5.84 -10.94 -2.64
C VAL A 388 7.20 -11.61 -2.58
N VAL A 389 7.32 -12.76 -3.25
CA VAL A 389 8.63 -13.27 -3.64
C VAL A 389 9.09 -12.35 -4.76
N SER A 390 10.11 -11.55 -4.46
CA SER A 390 10.90 -10.79 -5.40
C SER A 390 11.38 -11.71 -6.54
N LEU A 391 10.65 -11.73 -7.66
CA LEU A 391 11.18 -12.25 -8.92
C LEU A 391 12.13 -11.20 -9.51
N ALA A 392 13.24 -10.95 -8.81
CA ALA A 392 14.43 -10.33 -9.38
C ALA A 392 15.37 -11.45 -9.81
N ALA A 393 15.19 -11.95 -11.03
CA ALA A 393 16.18 -12.81 -11.68
C ALA A 393 16.34 -12.41 -13.15
N ALA A 394 17.41 -11.65 -13.38
CA ALA A 394 18.23 -11.61 -14.59
C ALA A 394 17.55 -11.29 -15.93
N GLY A 395 17.81 -10.05 -16.39
CA GLY A 395 17.80 -9.77 -17.83
C GLY A 395 18.79 -10.68 -18.58
N ALA A 396 18.30 -11.31 -19.63
CA ALA A 396 19.14 -11.81 -20.72
C ALA A 396 18.63 -11.19 -22.02
N VAL A 397 19.42 -10.25 -22.50
CA VAL A 397 19.32 -9.56 -23.77
C VAL A 397 19.37 -10.57 -24.92
N ALA A 398 18.42 -10.51 -25.85
CA ALA A 398 18.55 -11.16 -27.16
C ALA A 398 17.89 -10.34 -28.27
N PHE A 399 18.41 -9.15 -28.54
CA PHE A 399 18.30 -8.56 -29.87
C PHE A 399 19.45 -9.08 -30.74
N LYS A 400 19.13 -9.87 -31.76
CA LYS A 400 20.02 -10.05 -32.91
C LYS A 400 19.25 -9.96 -34.23
N LYS A 401 19.15 -8.72 -34.70
CA LYS A 401 19.47 -8.24 -36.06
C LYS A 401 18.91 -9.07 -37.23
N ALA A 402 17.80 -8.61 -37.80
CA ALA A 402 17.49 -8.84 -39.21
C ALA A 402 18.29 -7.84 -40.06
N SER A 403 19.15 -8.36 -40.94
CA SER A 403 19.72 -7.61 -42.07
C SER A 403 19.93 -8.58 -43.22
N LYS A 404 18.93 -8.67 -44.10
CA LYS A 404 18.99 -8.18 -45.48
C LYS A 404 17.63 -8.36 -46.14
#